data_AF-D1J9D0-F1
#
_entry.id   AF-D1J9D0-F1
#
_cell.length_a   1.000
_cell.length_b   1.000
_cell.length_c   1.000
_cell.angle_alpha   90.00
_cell.angle_beta   90.00
_cell.angle_gamma   90.00
#
_symmetry.space_group_name_H-M   'P 1'
#
loop_
_entity.id
_entity.type
_entity.pdbx_description
1 polymer ?
#
loop_
_entity_poly.entity_id
_entity_poly.type
_entity_poly.pdbx_seq_one_letter_code
_entity_poly.pdbx_strand_id
1 'polypeptide(L)'
;MKKRTAILFGLLLINAIFIASAIGTADSNAKKLVSVYIENQDDVDSLSDLGLDIWEVDQGRVIARVYDSQIIDLKGKGYSVELLRGKIFELGAVPVSSQTSYHTYSSLKTDLKNLVDLYPNISRVYDIGDSWEKTVEIADRDILAIKISDNVTNEEDDEPDILFMGGLHAREWISVEVPLYLAKYLLDHYGTDQKVKQLVDSREIWIVPLVNPDGLEYSRTYDRNWRKNRRDNDDGTFGVDPNRNFGYNWGLAGSSGDPAKETYRGVAPFSEPETQAIRDFVATHEFYASISYHSYSQLVIYPWGYTKDAAPHKEQLSKMAEDMANAIKDVHGMNYTHRQASNLYRASGDSDDWLYGAYNIAAFTVELRPKNLWDGGGKPFELPEDQIIPTCEENIPAALYLIECSPQFDIISSANASFVHYPVTVSVENPLEVIENFTATVNIDNVSDLAMVMFNLSYDPSVIRLKNVERGSDISNWSSWLQDTGTAGTVNVFAFASFSGSTIDGSAELARLEFTVVGEVGDKSDIDIHGLLGDSDMGYIQAIWRASEVCVGVKKTT
;
A
#
# COMPACT_ATOMS: atom_id res chain seq x y z
N MET A 1 84.25 37.18 -30.96
CA MET A 1 83.15 37.42 -29.99
C MET A 1 82.25 36.19 -30.01
N LYS A 2 82.32 35.34 -28.97
CA LYS A 2 81.26 35.12 -27.95
C LYS A 2 79.87 34.88 -28.59
N LYS A 3 79.08 33.85 -28.30
CA LYS A 3 79.06 32.69 -27.37
C LYS A 3 77.68 32.01 -27.64
N ARG A 4 77.62 30.66 -27.57
CA ARG A 4 76.57 29.77 -26.94
C ARG A 4 75.07 30.03 -27.29
N THR A 5 74.15 29.09 -27.52
CA THR A 5 73.79 27.76 -26.94
C THR A 5 72.63 27.22 -27.84
N ALA A 6 72.58 25.99 -28.37
CA ALA A 6 71.87 24.80 -27.84
C ALA A 6 70.51 25.10 -27.10
N ILE A 7 69.39 24.35 -27.17
CA ILE A 7 68.97 23.04 -27.69
C ILE A 7 67.42 22.93 -27.48
N LEU A 8 66.73 22.18 -28.36
CA LEU A 8 65.45 21.41 -28.25
C LEU A 8 64.10 21.97 -27.70
N PHE A 9 63.06 21.71 -28.52
CA PHE A 9 61.75 21.05 -28.26
C PHE A 9 60.86 21.44 -27.07
N GLY A 10 59.59 21.71 -27.39
CA GLY A 10 58.44 21.33 -26.56
C GLY A 10 57.39 22.42 -26.34
N LEU A 11 56.11 22.03 -26.48
CA LEU A 11 54.88 22.72 -26.07
C LEU A 11 54.38 23.86 -26.98
N LEU A 12 53.39 23.59 -27.84
CA LEU A 12 51.94 23.48 -27.58
C LEU A 12 51.23 24.83 -27.88
N LEU A 13 50.69 24.89 -29.10
CA LEU A 13 49.55 25.74 -29.46
C LEU A 13 48.36 25.39 -28.54
N ILE A 14 48.25 26.02 -27.38
CA ILE A 14 47.00 26.14 -26.61
C ILE A 14 47.06 27.50 -25.92
N ASN A 15 46.46 28.53 -26.52
CA ASN A 15 46.09 29.78 -25.80
C ASN A 15 45.14 30.66 -26.61
N ALA A 16 44.11 30.06 -27.22
CA ALA A 16 43.03 30.83 -27.86
C ALA A 16 41.68 30.10 -27.92
N ILE A 17 41.37 29.18 -27.00
CA ILE A 17 40.02 28.63 -26.80
C ILE A 17 39.84 28.31 -25.31
N PHE A 18 39.56 29.32 -24.48
CA PHE A 18 39.07 29.13 -23.11
C PHE A 18 38.28 30.36 -22.65
N ILE A 19 37.25 30.74 -23.42
CA ILE A 19 36.10 31.52 -22.91
C ILE A 19 34.84 30.98 -23.61
N ALA A 20 34.50 29.72 -23.35
CA ALA A 20 33.19 29.13 -23.66
C ALA A 20 33.01 27.82 -22.89
N SER A 21 33.10 27.88 -21.56
CA SER A 21 32.81 26.72 -20.71
C SER A 21 32.30 27.18 -19.35
N ALA A 22 31.12 27.80 -19.36
CA ALA A 22 30.27 28.00 -18.19
C ALA A 22 28.85 28.43 -18.59
N ILE A 23 28.23 27.69 -19.51
CA ILE A 23 26.77 27.61 -19.55
C ILE A 23 26.50 26.11 -19.47
N GLY A 24 26.26 25.62 -18.25
CA GLY A 24 25.82 24.25 -18.06
C GLY A 24 24.56 24.04 -18.87
N THR A 25 24.60 23.10 -19.80
CA THR A 25 23.38 22.52 -20.36
C THR A 25 22.67 21.85 -19.20
N ALA A 26 21.63 22.49 -18.67
CA ALA A 26 20.73 21.85 -17.72
C ALA A 26 20.24 20.56 -18.38
N ASP A 27 20.44 19.43 -17.71
CA ASP A 27 19.88 18.16 -18.15
C ASP A 27 18.35 18.31 -18.16
N SER A 28 17.76 18.31 -19.35
CA SER A 28 16.32 18.50 -19.54
C SER A 28 15.48 17.36 -18.92
N ASN A 29 16.13 16.27 -18.50
CA ASN A 29 15.50 15.11 -17.90
C ASN A 29 15.60 15.06 -16.37
N ALA A 30 16.24 16.04 -15.73
CA ALA A 30 16.29 16.11 -14.27
C ALA A 30 15.02 16.78 -13.71
N LYS A 31 14.34 16.12 -12.75
CA LYS A 31 13.24 16.73 -12.01
C LYS A 31 13.75 17.91 -11.16
N LYS A 32 12.87 18.88 -10.94
CA LYS A 32 13.12 20.13 -10.22
C LYS A 32 12.03 20.36 -9.19
N LEU A 33 12.39 20.93 -8.05
CA LEU A 33 11.43 21.31 -7.03
C LEU A 33 10.87 22.70 -7.36
N VAL A 34 9.55 22.83 -7.41
CA VAL A 34 8.86 24.08 -7.71
C VAL A 34 7.81 24.40 -6.67
N SER A 35 7.57 25.70 -6.48
CA SER A 35 6.40 26.23 -5.78
C SER A 35 5.41 26.72 -6.82
N VAL A 36 4.22 26.12 -6.86
CA VAL A 36 3.09 26.52 -7.72
C VAL A 36 2.12 27.30 -6.84
N TYR A 37 1.85 28.56 -7.17
CA TYR A 37 0.90 29.36 -6.39
C TYR A 37 -0.54 28.98 -6.74
N ILE A 38 -1.37 28.86 -5.69
CA ILE A 38 -2.78 28.46 -5.78
C ILE A 38 -3.65 29.52 -5.08
N GLU A 39 -4.89 29.66 -5.51
CA GLU A 39 -5.85 30.58 -4.90
C GLU A 39 -6.83 29.86 -3.97
N ASN A 40 -7.17 28.60 -4.29
CA ASN A 40 -8.20 27.84 -3.62
C ASN A 40 -7.97 26.32 -3.75
N GLN A 41 -8.86 25.53 -3.14
CA GLN A 41 -8.77 24.06 -3.16
C GLN A 41 -8.97 23.46 -4.56
N ASP A 42 -9.74 24.10 -5.44
CA ASP A 42 -9.97 23.58 -6.79
C ASP A 42 -8.71 23.65 -7.65
N ASP A 43 -7.81 24.60 -7.37
CA ASP A 43 -6.45 24.60 -7.95
C ASP A 43 -5.65 23.39 -7.50
N VAL A 44 -5.71 23.03 -6.21
CA VAL A 44 -5.00 21.87 -5.68
C VAL A 44 -5.47 20.59 -6.36
N ASP A 45 -6.79 20.41 -6.44
CA ASP A 45 -7.38 19.23 -7.10
C ASP A 45 -7.03 19.20 -8.60
N SER A 46 -7.03 20.36 -9.27
CA SER A 46 -6.63 20.45 -10.67
C SER A 46 -5.15 20.10 -10.86
N LEU A 47 -4.29 20.46 -9.90
CA LEU A 47 -2.86 20.13 -9.93
C LEU A 47 -2.61 18.64 -9.61
N SER A 48 -3.36 18.03 -8.69
CA SER A 48 -3.23 16.61 -8.38
C SER A 48 -3.62 15.74 -9.58
N ASP A 49 -4.63 16.15 -10.35
CA ASP A 49 -5.07 15.46 -11.57
C ASP A 49 -4.05 15.53 -12.73
N LEU A 50 -2.98 16.35 -12.63
CA LEU A 50 -1.88 16.39 -13.62
C LEU A 50 -0.80 15.31 -13.40
N GLY A 51 -0.93 14.51 -12.34
CA GLY A 51 0.04 13.49 -11.97
C GLY A 51 1.40 14.09 -11.60
N LEU A 52 1.40 15.22 -10.90
CA LEU A 52 2.61 15.82 -10.35
C LEU A 52 3.07 15.03 -9.12
N ASP A 53 4.38 15.01 -8.87
CA ASP A 53 4.93 14.55 -7.58
C ASP A 53 4.70 15.65 -6.53
N ILE A 54 3.49 15.74 -5.99
CA ILE A 54 3.14 16.72 -4.94
C ILE A 54 3.81 16.29 -3.63
N TRP A 55 4.60 17.19 -3.07
CA TRP A 55 5.28 16.99 -1.78
C TRP A 55 4.56 17.70 -0.65
N GLU A 56 3.93 18.84 -0.93
CA GLU A 56 3.29 19.67 0.09
C GLU A 56 2.14 20.46 -0.51
N VAL A 57 1.08 20.62 0.29
CA VAL A 57 0.02 21.61 0.05
C VAL A 57 -0.06 22.47 1.30
N ASP A 58 0.24 23.77 1.13
CA ASP A 58 0.17 24.79 2.18
C ASP A 58 -0.75 25.94 1.72
N GLN A 59 -1.01 26.90 2.60
CA GLN A 59 -1.81 28.08 2.28
C GLN A 59 -1.18 28.88 1.14
N GLY A 60 -1.84 28.83 -0.02
CA GLY A 60 -1.49 29.61 -1.22
C GLY A 60 -0.40 29.01 -2.10
N ARG A 61 0.11 27.80 -1.82
CA ARG A 61 1.03 27.11 -2.73
C ARG A 61 0.98 25.57 -2.64
N VAL A 62 1.40 24.93 -3.74
CA VAL A 62 1.78 23.52 -3.82
C VAL A 62 3.27 23.42 -4.07
N ILE A 63 3.97 22.60 -3.29
CA ILE A 63 5.35 22.19 -3.62
C ILE A 63 5.29 20.88 -4.38
N ALA A 64 5.93 20.83 -5.55
CA ALA A 64 5.98 19.64 -6.38
C ALA A 64 7.36 19.42 -7.00
N ARG A 65 7.73 18.15 -7.19
CA ARG A 65 8.92 17.73 -7.96
C ARG A 65 8.50 17.40 -9.39
N VAL A 66 8.95 18.19 -10.36
CA VAL A 66 8.42 18.18 -11.73
C VAL A 66 9.52 18.21 -12.79
N TYR A 67 9.22 17.73 -14.00
CA TYR A 67 10.07 17.92 -15.18
C TYR A 67 9.91 19.32 -15.79
N ASP A 68 10.85 19.71 -16.65
CA ASP A 68 10.78 20.98 -17.38
C ASP A 68 9.52 21.09 -18.27
N SER A 69 9.08 19.98 -18.86
CA SER A 69 7.82 19.91 -19.62
C SER A 69 6.62 20.27 -18.75
N GLN A 70 6.53 19.73 -17.54
CA GLN A 70 5.46 20.02 -16.59
C GLN A 70 5.49 21.48 -16.13
N ILE A 71 6.66 22.10 -15.98
CA ILE A 71 6.76 23.55 -15.68
C ILE A 71 6.15 24.39 -16.83
N ILE A 72 6.40 24.00 -18.07
CA ILE A 72 5.82 24.66 -19.25
C ILE A 72 4.29 24.49 -19.25
N ASP A 73 3.80 23.28 -19.01
CA ASP A 73 2.36 22.98 -18.97
C ASP A 73 1.64 23.77 -17.88
N LEU A 74 2.24 23.85 -16.67
CA LEU A 74 1.70 24.63 -15.55
C LEU A 74 1.58 26.12 -15.90
N LYS A 75 2.63 26.71 -16.49
CA LYS A 75 2.59 28.11 -16.94
C LYS A 75 1.60 28.32 -18.08
N GLY A 76 1.48 27.36 -19.00
CA GLY A 76 0.49 27.37 -20.08
C GLY A 76 -0.94 27.35 -19.58
N LYS A 77 -1.20 26.72 -18.42
CA LYS A 77 -2.48 26.72 -17.70
C LYS A 77 -2.72 27.97 -16.86
N GLY A 78 -1.77 28.91 -16.82
CA GLY A 78 -1.89 30.19 -16.11
C GLY A 78 -1.35 30.18 -14.68
N TYR A 79 -0.81 29.07 -14.19
CA TYR A 79 -0.22 29.03 -12.86
C TYR A 79 1.08 29.83 -12.78
N SER A 80 1.25 30.55 -11.68
CA SER A 80 2.55 31.13 -11.31
C SER A 80 3.43 30.04 -10.72
N VAL A 81 4.61 29.83 -11.30
CA VAL A 81 5.55 28.77 -10.90
C VAL A 81 6.91 29.36 -10.57
N GLU A 82 7.34 29.19 -9.33
CA GLU A 82 8.66 29.52 -8.83
C GLU A 82 9.55 28.26 -8.76
N LEU A 83 10.75 28.33 -9.33
CA LEU A 83 11.74 27.26 -9.18
C LEU A 83 12.48 27.42 -7.85
N LEU A 84 12.40 26.41 -6.98
CA LEU A 84 13.16 26.40 -5.73
C LEU A 84 14.62 26.06 -6.04
N ARG A 85 15.54 26.94 -5.63
CA ARG A 85 16.98 26.85 -5.96
C ARG A 85 17.84 26.88 -4.72
N GLY A 86 18.95 26.14 -4.75
CA GLY A 86 19.96 26.12 -3.68
C GLY A 86 20.40 24.69 -3.37
N LYS A 87 21.56 24.56 -2.72
CA LYS A 87 22.14 23.24 -2.38
C LYS A 87 21.20 22.38 -1.54
N ILE A 88 20.37 23.00 -0.71
CA ILE A 88 19.40 22.31 0.15
C ILE A 88 18.24 21.67 -0.64
N PHE A 89 18.01 22.09 -1.89
CA PHE A 89 16.99 21.57 -2.77
C PHE A 89 17.57 20.74 -3.94
N GLU A 90 18.87 20.40 -3.87
CA GLU A 90 19.50 19.53 -4.86
C GLU A 90 18.93 18.11 -4.71
N LEU A 91 18.14 17.71 -5.70
CA LEU A 91 17.56 16.37 -5.85
C LEU A 91 18.65 15.41 -6.36
N GLY A 92 19.63 15.10 -5.51
CA GLY A 92 20.74 14.25 -5.91
C GLY A 92 20.34 12.77 -6.01
N ALA A 93 20.86 12.07 -7.01
CA ALA A 93 21.03 10.60 -7.03
C ALA A 93 22.24 10.20 -6.17
N VAL A 94 22.38 10.81 -4.99
CA VAL A 94 23.51 10.54 -4.11
C VAL A 94 23.20 9.21 -3.43
N PRO A 95 24.06 8.17 -3.58
CA PRO A 95 23.93 6.97 -2.78
C PRO A 95 23.97 7.45 -1.33
N VAL A 96 22.87 7.26 -0.63
CA VAL A 96 22.83 7.58 0.79
C VAL A 96 23.98 6.76 1.38
N SER A 97 24.93 7.47 2.01
CA SER A 97 26.04 6.80 2.67
C SER A 97 25.47 5.69 3.53
N SER A 98 26.12 4.52 3.52
CA SER A 98 25.75 3.33 4.31
C SER A 98 25.75 3.53 5.84
N GLN A 99 25.68 4.77 6.30
CA GLN A 99 25.65 5.24 7.68
C GLN A 99 24.42 6.13 7.85
N THR A 100 23.24 5.55 7.72
CA THR A 100 22.01 6.15 8.26
C THR A 100 21.55 5.36 9.45
N SER A 101 20.97 6.03 10.44
CA SER A 101 20.26 5.39 11.54
C SER A 101 18.92 4.74 11.13
N TYR A 102 18.43 5.01 9.91
CA TYR A 102 17.26 4.34 9.32
C TYR A 102 17.56 2.88 8.92
N HIS A 103 16.58 2.01 9.13
CA HIS A 103 16.68 0.59 8.84
C HIS A 103 16.80 0.30 7.34
N THR A 104 17.59 -0.72 7.02
CA THR A 104 17.52 -1.47 5.77
C THR A 104 16.42 -2.53 5.90
N TYR A 105 15.97 -3.13 4.79
CA TYR A 105 15.11 -4.31 4.86
C TYR A 105 15.74 -5.42 5.73
N SER A 106 17.04 -5.67 5.55
CA SER A 106 17.77 -6.72 6.27
C SER A 106 17.89 -6.42 7.76
N SER A 107 18.15 -5.17 8.17
CA SER A 107 18.21 -4.81 9.58
C SER A 107 16.83 -4.81 10.22
N LEU A 108 15.78 -4.37 9.50
CA LEU A 108 14.38 -4.46 9.96
C LEU A 108 13.98 -5.92 10.22
N LYS A 109 14.21 -6.83 9.26
CA LYS A 109 13.93 -8.28 9.39
C LYS A 109 14.69 -8.88 10.58
N THR A 110 15.94 -8.46 10.79
CA THR A 110 16.75 -8.89 11.94
C THR A 110 16.15 -8.39 13.26
N ASP A 111 15.73 -7.13 13.32
CA ASP A 111 15.13 -6.54 14.52
C ASP A 111 13.79 -7.18 14.87
N LEU A 112 12.92 -7.45 13.89
CA LEU A 112 11.68 -8.19 14.11
C LEU A 112 11.93 -9.59 14.68
N LYS A 113 12.92 -10.31 14.11
CA LYS A 113 13.33 -11.61 14.64
C LYS A 113 13.85 -11.50 16.09
N ASN A 114 14.68 -10.50 16.37
CA ASN A 114 15.21 -10.28 17.72
C ASN A 114 14.08 -10.01 18.71
N LEU A 115 13.06 -9.22 18.35
CA LEU A 115 11.90 -8.97 19.21
C LEU A 115 11.18 -10.27 19.59
N VAL A 116 10.96 -11.16 18.61
CA VAL A 116 10.36 -12.48 18.88
C VAL A 116 11.24 -13.35 19.77
N ASP A 117 12.56 -13.35 19.56
CA ASP A 117 13.49 -14.12 20.41
C ASP A 117 13.48 -13.61 21.87
N LEU A 118 13.31 -12.30 22.08
CA LEU A 118 13.26 -11.68 23.42
C LEU A 118 11.88 -11.85 24.09
N TYR A 119 10.80 -11.81 23.32
CA TYR A 119 9.42 -11.80 23.82
C TYR A 119 8.53 -12.90 23.18
N PRO A 120 8.94 -14.18 23.21
CA PRO A 120 8.31 -15.23 22.41
C PRO A 120 6.88 -15.60 22.85
N ASN A 121 6.48 -15.24 24.07
CA ASN A 121 5.15 -15.53 24.59
C ASN A 121 4.10 -14.52 24.15
N ILE A 122 4.53 -13.31 23.75
CA ILE A 122 3.64 -12.19 23.42
C ILE A 122 3.96 -11.56 22.07
N SER A 123 4.84 -12.19 21.28
CA SER A 123 5.12 -11.73 19.91
C SER A 123 5.37 -12.88 18.95
N ARG A 124 4.96 -12.70 17.70
CA ARG A 124 5.26 -13.60 16.58
C ARG A 124 5.32 -12.84 15.27
N VAL A 125 6.27 -13.20 14.41
CA VAL A 125 6.37 -12.65 13.05
C VAL A 125 5.74 -13.62 12.06
N TYR A 126 4.95 -13.05 11.16
CA TYR A 126 4.28 -13.70 10.04
C TYR A 126 4.82 -13.13 8.73
N ASP A 127 5.09 -14.00 7.78
CA ASP A 127 5.23 -13.62 6.37
C ASP A 127 3.82 -13.54 5.79
N ILE A 128 3.42 -12.35 5.35
CA ILE A 128 2.07 -12.10 4.82
C ILE A 128 2.06 -11.95 3.29
N GLY A 129 3.21 -12.10 2.63
CA GLY A 129 3.31 -12.04 1.18
C GLY A 129 4.66 -11.52 0.69
N ASP A 130 4.79 -11.44 -0.62
CA ASP A 130 6.07 -11.17 -1.30
C ASP A 130 6.12 -9.77 -1.88
N SER A 131 7.33 -9.20 -1.97
CA SER A 131 7.58 -8.01 -2.78
C SER A 131 7.64 -8.36 -4.28
N TRP A 132 7.47 -7.36 -5.15
CA TRP A 132 7.56 -7.60 -6.60
C TRP A 132 8.90 -8.22 -7.01
N GLU A 133 10.03 -7.69 -6.56
CA GLU A 133 11.36 -8.22 -6.90
C GLU A 133 11.57 -9.64 -6.38
N LYS A 134 10.84 -10.07 -5.33
CA LYS A 134 10.81 -11.48 -4.90
C LYS A 134 10.01 -12.36 -5.85
N THR A 135 8.83 -11.91 -6.29
CA THR A 135 8.01 -12.67 -7.26
C THR A 135 8.71 -12.95 -8.60
N VAL A 136 9.71 -12.13 -8.96
CA VAL A 136 10.53 -12.30 -10.17
C VAL A 136 11.97 -12.75 -9.88
N GLU A 137 12.25 -13.25 -8.67
CA GLU A 137 13.53 -13.84 -8.26
C GLU A 137 14.75 -12.91 -8.35
N ILE A 138 14.57 -11.59 -8.21
CA ILE A 138 15.64 -10.58 -8.23
C ILE A 138 16.11 -10.24 -6.80
N ALA A 139 15.22 -10.34 -5.81
CA ALA A 139 15.53 -10.12 -4.40
C ALA A 139 14.77 -11.10 -3.49
N ASP A 140 15.23 -11.28 -2.25
CA ASP A 140 14.53 -12.10 -1.23
C ASP A 140 13.94 -11.17 -0.16
N ARG A 141 12.77 -10.60 -0.46
CA ARG A 141 12.08 -9.64 0.43
C ARG A 141 10.61 -10.01 0.61
N ASP A 142 10.33 -10.53 1.80
CA ASP A 142 9.00 -10.79 2.35
C ASP A 142 8.41 -9.51 2.92
N ILE A 143 7.09 -9.44 2.97
CA ILE A 143 6.32 -8.44 3.71
C ILE A 143 5.97 -9.07 5.05
N LEU A 144 6.51 -8.46 6.12
CA LEU A 144 6.49 -9.06 7.45
C LEU A 144 5.52 -8.31 8.36
N ALA A 145 4.62 -9.06 9.00
CA ALA A 145 3.77 -8.58 10.09
C ALA A 145 4.28 -9.14 11.42
N ILE A 146 4.29 -8.33 12.48
CA ILE A 146 4.46 -8.81 13.86
C ILE A 146 3.12 -8.72 14.60
N LYS A 147 2.63 -9.85 15.11
CA LYS A 147 1.51 -9.96 16.05
C LYS A 147 2.03 -9.74 17.46
N ILE A 148 1.38 -8.87 18.22
CA ILE A 148 1.61 -8.64 19.65
C ILE A 148 0.28 -8.82 20.38
N SER A 149 0.17 -9.88 21.18
CA SER A 149 -1.02 -10.29 21.94
C SER A 149 -0.55 -11.24 23.07
N ASP A 150 -1.36 -11.50 24.09
CA ASP A 150 -1.08 -12.57 25.05
C ASP A 150 -1.33 -14.00 24.49
N ASN A 151 -1.96 -14.10 23.31
CA ASN A 151 -2.06 -15.33 22.52
C ASN A 151 -1.60 -15.13 21.06
N VAL A 152 -0.32 -15.39 20.81
CA VAL A 152 0.27 -15.16 19.49
C VAL A 152 0.15 -16.31 18.48
N THR A 153 -0.52 -17.41 18.84
CA THR A 153 -0.58 -18.62 18.00
C THR A 153 -1.94 -18.93 17.41
N ASN A 154 -3.00 -18.41 17.99
CA ASN A 154 -4.36 -18.59 17.50
C ASN A 154 -4.96 -17.20 17.27
N GLU A 155 -5.90 -17.12 16.34
CA GLU A 155 -6.83 -15.99 16.27
C GLU A 155 -7.88 -16.16 17.36
N GLU A 156 -8.21 -15.07 18.05
CA GLU A 156 -9.23 -15.05 19.09
C GLU A 156 -10.44 -14.22 18.64
N ASP A 157 -11.54 -14.90 18.31
CA ASP A 157 -12.78 -14.28 17.80
C ASP A 157 -13.39 -13.20 18.75
N ASP A 158 -12.91 -13.09 20.00
CA ASP A 158 -13.35 -12.10 20.99
C ASP A 158 -12.37 -10.93 21.21
N GLU A 159 -11.19 -10.94 20.58
CA GLU A 159 -10.22 -9.85 20.65
C GLU A 159 -10.21 -9.00 19.37
N PRO A 160 -10.44 -7.68 19.45
CA PRO A 160 -10.36 -6.82 18.26
C PRO A 160 -8.95 -6.73 17.68
N ASP A 161 -8.83 -6.93 16.36
CA ASP A 161 -7.56 -6.73 15.65
C ASP A 161 -7.32 -5.26 15.34
N ILE A 162 -6.08 -4.80 15.52
CA ILE A 162 -5.67 -3.41 15.23
C ILE A 162 -4.45 -3.41 14.33
N LEU A 163 -4.54 -2.72 13.18
CA LEU A 163 -3.53 -2.75 12.13
C LEU A 163 -2.71 -1.46 12.06
N PHE A 164 -1.39 -1.55 12.26
CA PHE A 164 -0.45 -0.45 12.04
C PHE A 164 0.45 -0.76 10.86
N MET A 165 0.48 0.11 9.86
CA MET A 165 1.28 -0.07 8.64
C MET A 165 2.24 1.09 8.41
N GLY A 166 3.36 0.81 7.76
CA GLY A 166 4.34 1.82 7.36
C GLY A 166 5.00 1.49 6.03
N GLY A 167 5.70 2.48 5.45
CA GLY A 167 6.56 2.24 4.30
C GLY A 167 5.81 1.83 3.03
N LEU A 168 4.58 2.33 2.79
CA LEU A 168 3.93 2.22 1.48
C LEU A 168 4.70 3.02 0.42
N HIS A 169 5.10 4.26 0.74
CA HIS A 169 5.96 5.06 -0.13
C HIS A 169 7.43 4.95 0.28
N ALA A 170 8.25 4.55 -0.68
CA ALA A 170 9.66 4.20 -0.49
C ALA A 170 10.52 5.28 0.20
N ARG A 171 10.36 6.55 -0.18
CA ARG A 171 11.17 7.68 0.34
C ARG A 171 10.85 8.09 1.78
N GLU A 172 9.72 7.66 2.33
CA GLU A 172 9.18 8.15 3.60
C GLU A 172 9.74 7.36 4.79
N TRP A 173 11.07 7.32 4.94
CA TRP A 173 11.74 6.36 5.83
C TRP A 173 11.27 6.40 7.29
N ILE A 174 10.90 7.57 7.82
CA ILE A 174 10.37 7.69 9.18
C ILE A 174 9.07 6.90 9.39
N SER A 175 8.30 6.65 8.32
CA SER A 175 7.09 5.82 8.36
C SER A 175 7.38 4.33 8.62
N VAL A 176 8.63 3.87 8.43
CA VAL A 176 9.05 2.50 8.79
C VAL A 176 9.44 2.44 10.26
N GLU A 177 10.10 3.50 10.75
CA GLU A 177 10.65 3.56 12.10
C GLU A 177 9.57 3.68 13.18
N VAL A 178 8.52 4.47 12.94
CA VAL A 178 7.43 4.69 13.91
C VAL A 178 6.67 3.40 14.26
N PRO A 179 6.14 2.61 13.30
CA PRO A 179 5.48 1.34 13.62
C PRO A 179 6.44 0.29 14.21
N LEU A 180 7.70 0.23 13.76
CA LEU A 180 8.70 -0.65 14.40
C LEU A 180 8.95 -0.24 15.86
N TYR A 181 9.01 1.06 16.14
CA TYR A 181 9.20 1.58 17.49
C TYR A 181 7.96 1.30 18.38
N LEU A 182 6.75 1.35 17.82
CA LEU A 182 5.53 0.92 18.51
C LEU A 182 5.63 -0.55 18.95
N ALA A 183 6.09 -1.44 18.06
CA ALA A 183 6.30 -2.85 18.41
C ALA A 183 7.27 -3.01 19.59
N LYS A 184 8.42 -2.32 19.52
CA LYS A 184 9.42 -2.28 20.60
C LYS A 184 8.82 -1.76 21.91
N TYR A 185 8.08 -0.65 21.83
CA TYR A 185 7.46 0.00 22.99
C TYR A 185 6.48 -0.93 23.71
N LEU A 186 5.56 -1.56 22.98
CA LEU A 186 4.56 -2.47 23.55
C LEU A 186 5.22 -3.65 24.27
N LEU A 187 6.24 -4.25 23.66
CA LEU A 187 6.94 -5.42 24.22
C LEU A 187 7.80 -5.05 25.44
N ASP A 188 8.58 -3.98 25.36
CA ASP A 188 9.44 -3.53 26.47
C ASP A 188 8.64 -3.09 27.69
N HIS A 189 7.42 -2.57 27.48
CA HIS A 189 6.56 -2.06 28.56
C HIS A 189 5.51 -3.06 29.04
N TYR A 190 5.30 -4.20 28.37
CA TYR A 190 4.29 -5.20 28.74
C TYR A 190 4.39 -5.65 30.22
N GLY A 191 5.61 -5.86 30.71
CA GLY A 191 5.85 -6.30 32.10
C GLY A 191 5.83 -5.19 33.15
N THR A 192 5.74 -3.92 32.75
CA THR A 192 5.98 -2.77 33.66
C THR A 192 4.93 -1.67 33.60
N ASP A 193 4.22 -1.51 32.49
CA ASP A 193 3.13 -0.54 32.31
C ASP A 193 1.78 -1.27 32.28
N GLN A 194 0.91 -0.94 33.25
CA GLN A 194 -0.39 -1.58 33.40
C GLN A 194 -1.34 -1.30 32.23
N LYS A 195 -1.26 -0.13 31.59
CA LYS A 195 -2.08 0.21 30.43
C LYS A 195 -1.61 -0.62 29.24
N VAL A 196 -0.30 -0.66 28.97
CA VAL A 196 0.25 -1.49 27.88
C VAL A 196 -0.10 -2.95 28.07
N LYS A 197 0.04 -3.48 29.29
CA LYS A 197 -0.37 -4.85 29.61
C LYS A 197 -1.83 -5.12 29.26
N GLN A 198 -2.75 -4.24 29.70
CA GLN A 198 -4.18 -4.39 29.41
C GLN A 198 -4.48 -4.37 27.91
N LEU A 199 -3.78 -3.52 27.15
CA LEU A 199 -3.98 -3.44 25.70
C LEU A 199 -3.50 -4.72 25.01
N VAL A 200 -2.34 -5.26 25.39
CA VAL A 200 -1.80 -6.51 24.82
C VAL A 200 -2.59 -7.75 25.27
N ASP A 201 -3.13 -7.77 26.50
CA ASP A 201 -3.97 -8.86 27.03
C ASP A 201 -5.44 -8.82 26.55
N SER A 202 -5.79 -7.92 25.62
CA SER A 202 -7.20 -7.80 25.18
C SER A 202 -7.37 -7.44 23.70
N ARG A 203 -6.29 -7.47 22.94
CA ARG A 203 -6.24 -7.06 21.53
C ARG A 203 -5.19 -7.86 20.81
N GLU A 204 -5.47 -8.12 19.53
CA GLU A 204 -4.44 -8.53 18.61
C GLU A 204 -3.85 -7.32 17.87
N ILE A 205 -2.64 -6.95 18.24
CA ILE A 205 -1.98 -5.78 17.67
C ILE A 205 -1.06 -6.25 16.54
N TRP A 206 -1.46 -5.94 15.31
CA TRP A 206 -0.75 -6.32 14.10
C TRP A 206 0.01 -5.14 13.52
N ILE A 207 1.32 -5.30 13.33
CA ILE A 207 2.20 -4.23 12.85
C ILE A 207 2.94 -4.72 11.60
N VAL A 208 2.76 -4.01 10.49
CA VAL A 208 3.48 -4.21 9.21
C VAL A 208 4.37 -2.98 8.96
N PRO A 209 5.62 -2.96 9.48
CA PRO A 209 6.44 -1.74 9.42
C PRO A 209 6.84 -1.31 8.01
N LEU A 210 6.84 -2.24 7.05
CA LEU A 210 7.35 -2.00 5.70
C LEU A 210 6.55 -2.79 4.67
N VAL A 211 5.62 -2.11 3.99
CA VAL A 211 4.81 -2.71 2.92
C VAL A 211 5.57 -2.76 1.58
N ASN A 212 6.42 -1.76 1.28
CA ASN A 212 7.16 -1.66 0.01
C ASN A 212 8.68 -1.80 0.20
N PRO A 213 9.19 -3.03 0.44
CA PRO A 213 10.60 -3.24 0.77
C PRO A 213 11.55 -3.00 -0.41
N ASP A 214 11.11 -3.26 -1.65
CA ASP A 214 11.93 -3.02 -2.84
C ASP A 214 12.11 -1.53 -3.10
N GLY A 215 11.02 -0.78 -2.98
CA GLY A 215 11.06 0.68 -3.07
C GLY A 215 11.97 1.28 -2.01
N LEU A 216 11.87 0.82 -0.75
CA LEU A 216 12.76 1.28 0.33
C LEU A 216 14.23 1.09 -0.06
N GLU A 217 14.64 -0.12 -0.44
CA GLU A 217 16.03 -0.39 -0.81
C GLU A 217 16.49 0.44 -2.01
N TYR A 218 15.62 0.61 -3.02
CA TYR A 218 15.92 1.47 -4.16
C TYR A 218 16.10 2.94 -3.76
N SER A 219 15.27 3.43 -2.82
CA SER A 219 15.41 4.80 -2.31
C SER A 219 16.68 5.00 -1.48
N ARG A 220 17.14 3.97 -0.78
CA ARG A 220 18.37 4.03 0.01
C ARG A 220 19.62 3.97 -0.86
N THR A 221 19.58 3.26 -1.99
CA THR A 221 20.79 2.93 -2.75
C THR A 221 20.91 3.62 -4.11
N TYR A 222 19.80 4.04 -4.73
CA TYR A 222 19.79 4.58 -6.10
C TYR A 222 19.10 5.95 -6.24
N ASP A 223 17.80 6.07 -5.92
CA ASP A 223 17.06 7.35 -6.01
C ASP A 223 16.36 7.66 -4.69
N ARG A 224 16.96 8.53 -3.88
CA ARG A 224 16.44 8.93 -2.57
C ARG A 224 14.98 9.41 -2.58
N ASN A 225 14.51 9.93 -3.70
CA ASN A 225 13.16 10.47 -3.83
C ASN A 225 12.20 9.52 -4.57
N TRP A 226 12.58 8.26 -4.76
CA TRP A 226 11.70 7.21 -5.27
C TRP A 226 10.50 7.00 -4.34
N ARG A 227 9.30 6.93 -4.91
CA ARG A 227 8.04 6.83 -4.17
C ARG A 227 7.38 5.45 -4.32
N LYS A 228 7.28 4.99 -5.56
CA LYS A 228 6.53 3.79 -5.98
C LYS A 228 7.16 2.48 -5.49
N ASN A 229 6.54 1.33 -5.78
CA ASN A 229 7.24 0.05 -5.71
C ASN A 229 8.24 -0.10 -6.88
N ARG A 230 8.73 -1.32 -7.15
CA ARG A 230 9.76 -1.59 -8.17
C ARG A 230 9.32 -2.43 -9.36
N ARG A 231 8.00 -2.62 -9.55
CA ARG A 231 7.43 -3.32 -10.71
C ARG A 231 8.02 -2.86 -12.04
N ASP A 232 8.52 -3.78 -12.86
CA ASP A 232 8.79 -3.50 -14.27
C ASP A 232 7.45 -3.44 -15.03
N ASN A 233 7.19 -2.35 -15.73
CA ASN A 233 5.94 -2.14 -16.47
C ASN A 233 6.04 -2.61 -17.95
N ASP A 234 7.16 -3.23 -18.35
CA ASP A 234 7.43 -3.73 -19.71
C ASP A 234 7.44 -2.64 -20.81
N ASP A 235 7.47 -1.37 -20.43
CA ASP A 235 7.48 -0.21 -21.33
C ASP A 235 8.65 0.75 -21.07
N GLY A 236 9.60 0.33 -20.22
CA GLY A 236 10.75 1.12 -19.78
C GLY A 236 10.46 2.05 -18.60
N THR A 237 9.22 2.11 -18.11
CA THR A 237 8.89 2.73 -16.82
C THR A 237 8.91 1.68 -15.71
N PHE A 238 9.01 2.15 -14.47
CA PHE A 238 8.98 1.28 -13.30
C PHE A 238 8.06 1.82 -12.22
N GLY A 239 7.48 0.90 -11.47
CA GLY A 239 6.74 1.09 -10.25
C GLY A 239 5.28 1.49 -10.46
N VAL A 240 4.48 1.10 -9.48
CA VAL A 240 3.11 1.54 -9.20
C VAL A 240 3.11 2.23 -7.84
N ASP A 241 2.28 3.25 -7.67
CA ASP A 241 2.05 3.88 -6.37
C ASP A 241 1.18 2.94 -5.51
N PRO A 242 1.73 2.31 -4.45
CA PRO A 242 0.96 1.34 -3.66
C PRO A 242 -0.28 1.97 -3.03
N ASN A 243 -0.23 3.26 -2.67
CA ASN A 243 -1.36 3.97 -2.09
C ASN A 243 -2.29 4.61 -3.16
N ARG A 244 -2.24 4.09 -4.40
CA ARG A 244 -3.25 4.29 -5.45
C ARG A 244 -3.76 2.95 -6.00
N ASN A 245 -3.35 1.83 -5.41
CA ASN A 245 -3.60 0.50 -5.92
C ASN A 245 -4.60 -0.31 -5.07
N PHE A 246 -5.19 0.26 -4.03
CA PHE A 246 -6.25 -0.42 -3.26
C PHE A 246 -7.60 -0.36 -3.97
N GLY A 247 -8.47 -1.34 -3.69
CA GLY A 247 -9.68 -1.62 -4.47
C GLY A 247 -10.95 -0.89 -4.05
N TYR A 248 -10.88 0.31 -3.47
CA TYR A 248 -12.09 1.10 -3.17
C TYR A 248 -12.09 2.40 -3.96
N ASN A 249 -13.14 2.62 -4.75
CA ASN A 249 -13.24 3.75 -5.68
C ASN A 249 -11.96 3.95 -6.53
N TRP A 250 -11.39 2.84 -6.98
CA TRP A 250 -10.11 2.81 -7.69
C TRP A 250 -10.19 3.49 -9.05
N GLY A 251 -9.14 4.23 -9.42
CA GLY A 251 -9.00 4.82 -10.75
C GLY A 251 -9.81 6.09 -11.02
N LEU A 252 -10.42 6.68 -9.99
CA LEU A 252 -11.04 8.01 -10.05
C LEU A 252 -9.99 9.14 -10.01
N ALA A 253 -10.43 10.37 -9.74
CA ALA A 253 -9.55 11.54 -9.62
C ALA A 253 -8.43 11.31 -8.58
N GLY A 254 -7.31 12.03 -8.72
CA GLY A 254 -6.17 11.90 -7.81
C GLY A 254 -5.25 10.69 -8.03
N SER A 255 -5.50 9.90 -9.07
CA SER A 255 -4.65 8.78 -9.52
C SER A 255 -4.41 8.86 -11.03
N SER A 256 -3.33 8.26 -11.53
CA SER A 256 -3.00 8.29 -12.96
C SER A 256 -2.97 6.92 -13.59
N GLY A 257 -3.47 6.79 -14.83
CA GLY A 257 -3.28 5.60 -15.65
C GLY A 257 -2.00 5.61 -16.49
N ASP A 258 -1.18 6.66 -16.40
CA ASP A 258 0.10 6.78 -17.12
C ASP A 258 1.24 6.23 -16.25
N PRO A 259 1.94 5.15 -16.68
CA PRO A 259 2.95 4.48 -15.87
C PRO A 259 4.21 5.31 -15.61
N ALA A 260 4.40 6.40 -16.36
CA ALA A 260 5.47 7.37 -16.11
C ALA A 260 5.17 8.35 -14.95
N LYS A 261 3.94 8.37 -14.42
CA LYS A 261 3.53 9.27 -13.33
C LYS A 261 3.86 8.69 -11.96
N GLU A 262 4.09 9.57 -11.00
CA GLU A 262 4.35 9.18 -9.60
C GLU A 262 3.11 8.60 -8.91
N THR A 263 1.92 8.99 -9.35
CA THR A 263 0.62 8.50 -8.85
C THR A 263 0.02 7.43 -9.76
N TYR A 264 0.87 6.71 -10.51
CA TYR A 264 0.41 5.62 -11.37
C TYR A 264 -0.26 4.54 -10.53
N ARG A 265 -1.53 4.24 -10.84
CA ARG A 265 -2.40 3.37 -10.03
C ARG A 265 -2.27 1.88 -10.30
N GLY A 266 -1.47 1.49 -11.28
CA GLY A 266 -1.40 0.11 -11.76
C GLY A 266 -2.45 -0.20 -12.81
N VAL A 267 -2.45 -1.45 -13.28
CA VAL A 267 -3.33 -1.92 -14.36
C VAL A 267 -4.71 -2.37 -13.86
N ALA A 268 -4.82 -2.66 -12.57
CA ALA A 268 -6.03 -3.08 -11.88
C ALA A 268 -5.88 -2.74 -10.38
N PRO A 269 -6.98 -2.66 -9.61
CA PRO A 269 -6.87 -2.66 -8.15
C PRO A 269 -6.16 -3.94 -7.70
N PHE A 270 -5.31 -3.83 -6.69
CA PHE A 270 -4.47 -4.90 -6.16
C PHE A 270 -3.64 -5.59 -7.25
N SER A 271 -3.11 -4.83 -8.22
CA SER A 271 -2.18 -5.37 -9.22
C SER A 271 -0.79 -5.66 -8.66
N GLU A 272 -0.46 -5.05 -7.52
CA GLU A 272 0.86 -5.17 -6.91
C GLU A 272 0.87 -6.26 -5.82
N PRO A 273 1.88 -7.13 -5.77
CA PRO A 273 1.94 -8.18 -4.74
C PRO A 273 2.01 -7.56 -3.33
N GLU A 274 2.56 -6.35 -3.19
CA GLU A 274 2.58 -5.64 -1.91
C GLU A 274 1.19 -5.25 -1.39
N THR A 275 0.29 -4.81 -2.27
CA THR A 275 -1.08 -4.47 -1.88
C THR A 275 -1.97 -5.71 -1.80
N GLN A 276 -1.66 -6.77 -2.57
CA GLN A 276 -2.30 -8.08 -2.43
C GLN A 276 -2.03 -8.70 -1.05
N ALA A 277 -0.79 -8.63 -0.56
CA ALA A 277 -0.44 -9.10 0.77
C ALA A 277 -1.30 -8.45 1.86
N ILE A 278 -1.50 -7.13 1.80
CA ILE A 278 -2.38 -6.41 2.75
C ILE A 278 -3.85 -6.78 2.54
N ARG A 279 -4.31 -6.91 1.29
CA ARG A 279 -5.68 -7.35 0.97
C ARG A 279 -5.99 -8.70 1.60
N ASP A 280 -5.12 -9.67 1.36
CA ASP A 280 -5.32 -11.06 1.77
C ASP A 280 -5.21 -11.16 3.29
N PHE A 281 -4.26 -10.44 3.88
CA PHE A 281 -4.11 -10.34 5.33
C PHE A 281 -5.37 -9.74 5.99
N VAL A 282 -5.90 -8.63 5.50
CA VAL A 282 -7.16 -8.03 6.05
C VAL A 282 -8.37 -8.92 5.82
N ALA A 283 -8.41 -9.70 4.75
CA ALA A 283 -9.55 -10.59 4.46
C ALA A 283 -9.67 -11.77 5.43
N THR A 284 -8.59 -12.13 6.14
CA THR A 284 -8.56 -13.25 7.10
C THR A 284 -8.60 -12.82 8.57
N HIS A 285 -8.79 -11.53 8.85
CA HIS A 285 -8.74 -10.96 10.19
C HIS A 285 -9.95 -10.03 10.41
N GLU A 286 -10.33 -9.81 11.67
CA GLU A 286 -11.42 -8.91 12.03
C GLU A 286 -10.85 -7.59 12.57
N PHE A 287 -10.27 -6.80 11.68
CA PHE A 287 -9.74 -5.47 12.02
C PHE A 287 -10.84 -4.48 12.40
N TYR A 288 -10.61 -3.73 13.48
CA TYR A 288 -11.54 -2.68 13.96
C TYR A 288 -10.99 -1.29 13.68
N ALA A 289 -9.67 -1.13 13.71
CA ALA A 289 -9.02 0.15 13.49
C ALA A 289 -7.66 -0.01 12.81
N SER A 290 -7.22 1.04 12.11
CA SER A 290 -5.90 1.05 11.49
C SER A 290 -5.25 2.43 11.45
N ILE A 291 -3.92 2.46 11.55
CA ILE A 291 -3.09 3.60 11.12
C ILE A 291 -2.15 3.16 10.00
N SER A 292 -2.19 3.88 8.88
CA SER A 292 -1.15 3.86 7.86
C SER A 292 -0.23 5.08 8.04
N TYR A 293 1.02 4.85 8.44
CA TYR A 293 2.02 5.90 8.62
C TYR A 293 2.65 6.31 7.29
N HIS A 294 2.73 7.61 7.08
CA HIS A 294 3.32 8.28 5.92
C HIS A 294 4.23 9.43 6.37
N SER A 295 4.96 10.04 5.45
CA SER A 295 5.51 11.38 5.68
C SER A 295 5.50 12.23 4.42
N TYR A 296 5.30 13.53 4.51
CA TYR A 296 5.31 14.37 5.71
C TYR A 296 4.12 15.31 5.67
N SER A 297 3.81 15.97 6.79
CA SER A 297 3.03 17.23 6.89
C SER A 297 2.52 17.48 8.31
N GLN A 298 2.72 16.54 9.25
CA GLN A 298 2.06 16.54 10.57
C GLN A 298 0.54 16.58 10.45
N LEU A 299 -0.04 15.52 9.89
CA LEU A 299 -1.48 15.36 9.75
C LEU A 299 -1.97 14.06 10.37
N VAL A 300 -3.22 14.06 10.83
CA VAL A 300 -3.98 12.84 11.15
C VAL A 300 -5.24 12.88 10.29
N ILE A 301 -5.20 12.19 9.16
CA ILE A 301 -6.28 12.22 8.18
C ILE A 301 -7.15 10.97 8.25
N TYR A 302 -8.40 11.14 7.81
CA TYR A 302 -9.41 10.10 7.81
C TYR A 302 -10.22 10.13 6.49
N PRO A 303 -10.91 9.03 6.13
CA PRO A 303 -11.71 8.96 4.91
C PRO A 303 -12.78 10.06 4.77
N TRP A 304 -13.15 10.46 3.56
CA TRP A 304 -12.69 9.93 2.28
C TRP A 304 -11.51 10.72 1.69
N GLY A 305 -10.64 10.03 0.95
CA GLY A 305 -9.66 10.57 0.02
C GLY A 305 -10.24 10.81 -1.37
N TYR A 306 -11.07 9.87 -1.87
CA TYR A 306 -11.54 9.89 -3.27
C TYR A 306 -12.59 10.97 -3.57
N THR A 307 -13.36 11.38 -2.55
CA THR A 307 -14.46 12.34 -2.67
C THR A 307 -14.41 13.40 -1.56
N LYS A 308 -14.96 14.58 -1.86
CA LYS A 308 -15.18 15.67 -0.89
C LYS A 308 -16.42 15.43 -0.01
N ASP A 309 -17.25 14.46 -0.37
CA ASP A 309 -18.40 14.10 0.45
C ASP A 309 -17.94 13.55 1.80
N ALA A 310 -18.75 13.80 2.83
CA ALA A 310 -18.44 13.30 4.17
C ALA A 310 -18.52 11.77 4.22
N ALA A 311 -17.58 11.15 4.91
CA ALA A 311 -17.74 9.77 5.36
C ALA A 311 -19.02 9.62 6.21
N PRO A 312 -19.74 8.50 6.10
CA PRO A 312 -20.94 8.29 6.91
C PRO A 312 -20.70 8.43 8.42
N HIS A 313 -19.53 8.01 8.92
CA HIS A 313 -19.10 8.13 10.32
C HIS A 313 -18.20 9.36 10.58
N LYS A 314 -18.30 10.42 9.76
CA LYS A 314 -17.40 11.59 9.81
C LYS A 314 -17.22 12.19 11.21
N GLU A 315 -18.29 12.36 11.98
CA GLU A 315 -18.19 12.99 13.30
C GLU A 315 -17.30 12.18 14.25
N GLN A 316 -17.46 10.85 14.24
CA GLN A 316 -16.66 9.94 15.05
C GLN A 316 -15.22 9.85 14.55
N LEU A 317 -15.01 9.67 13.25
CA LEU A 317 -13.67 9.64 12.64
C LEU A 317 -12.91 10.94 12.91
N SER A 318 -13.56 12.10 12.69
CA SER A 318 -12.94 13.39 12.95
C SER A 318 -12.58 13.59 14.41
N LYS A 319 -13.42 13.10 15.34
CA LYS A 319 -13.15 13.22 16.77
C LYS A 319 -11.96 12.33 17.18
N MET A 320 -11.88 11.11 16.68
CA MET A 320 -10.75 10.22 16.92
C MET A 320 -9.45 10.79 16.36
N ALA A 321 -9.49 11.36 15.15
CA ALA A 321 -8.33 12.02 14.55
C ALA A 321 -7.87 13.25 15.35
N GLU A 322 -8.82 14.03 15.89
CA GLU A 322 -8.53 15.14 16.80
C GLU A 322 -7.86 14.65 18.11
N ASP A 323 -8.39 13.60 18.72
CA ASP A 323 -7.84 13.04 19.97
C ASP A 323 -6.44 12.48 19.78
N MET A 324 -6.19 11.77 18.68
CA MET A 324 -4.84 11.33 18.30
C MET A 324 -3.88 12.52 18.08
N ALA A 325 -4.32 13.56 17.36
CA ALA A 325 -3.50 14.75 17.14
C ALA A 325 -3.17 15.49 18.45
N ASN A 326 -4.10 15.55 19.40
CA ASN A 326 -3.86 16.10 20.73
C ASN A 326 -2.90 15.23 21.55
N ALA A 327 -3.05 13.91 21.51
CA ALA A 327 -2.15 12.98 22.19
C ALA A 327 -0.70 13.11 21.69
N ILE A 328 -0.51 13.32 20.38
CA ILE A 328 0.81 13.60 19.79
C ILE A 328 1.38 14.90 20.31
N LYS A 329 0.56 15.96 20.32
CA LYS A 329 0.96 17.28 20.78
C LYS A 329 1.42 17.29 22.24
N ASP A 330 0.82 16.47 23.10
CA ASP A 330 1.11 16.46 24.54
C ASP A 330 2.50 15.92 24.89
N VAL A 331 3.19 15.23 23.97
CA VAL A 331 4.55 14.70 24.20
C VAL A 331 5.61 15.76 23.96
N HIS A 332 5.71 16.26 22.72
CA HIS A 332 6.78 17.17 22.28
C HIS A 332 6.27 18.53 21.75
N GLY A 333 4.95 18.79 21.82
CA GLY A 333 4.35 20.05 21.37
C GLY A 333 4.10 20.14 19.87
N MET A 334 4.26 19.05 19.11
CA MET A 334 4.05 19.06 17.67
C MET A 334 2.57 19.13 17.33
N ASN A 335 2.18 20.17 16.57
CA ASN A 335 0.79 20.38 16.19
C ASN A 335 0.49 19.59 14.91
N TYR A 336 -0.13 18.42 15.07
CA TYR A 336 -0.70 17.68 13.95
C TYR A 336 -2.10 18.21 13.64
N THR A 337 -2.42 18.38 12.36
CA THR A 337 -3.75 18.84 11.93
C THR A 337 -4.61 17.64 11.56
N HIS A 338 -5.79 17.52 12.16
CA HIS A 338 -6.76 16.50 11.77
C HIS A 338 -7.69 17.04 10.67
N ARG A 339 -7.98 16.22 9.65
CA ARG A 339 -8.92 16.58 8.57
C ARG A 339 -9.29 15.35 7.72
N GLN A 340 -10.39 15.44 6.98
CA GLN A 340 -10.69 14.46 5.93
C GLN A 340 -9.57 14.47 4.87
N ALA A 341 -9.20 13.30 4.36
CA ALA A 341 -8.08 13.12 3.44
C ALA A 341 -8.23 13.97 2.16
N SER A 342 -9.43 14.03 1.57
CA SER A 342 -9.72 14.86 0.39
C SER A 342 -9.50 16.37 0.62
N ASN A 343 -9.44 16.85 1.86
CA ASN A 343 -9.12 18.25 2.18
C ASN A 343 -7.62 18.57 2.07
N LEU A 344 -6.77 17.56 1.85
CA LEU A 344 -5.42 17.75 1.32
C LEU A 344 -5.52 17.90 -0.20
N TYR A 345 -5.92 16.83 -0.89
CA TYR A 345 -6.33 16.77 -2.29
C TYR A 345 -7.05 15.45 -2.53
N ARG A 346 -7.84 15.33 -3.61
CA ARG A 346 -8.43 14.04 -3.99
C ARG A 346 -7.36 12.99 -4.28
N ALA A 347 -7.53 11.79 -3.75
CA ALA A 347 -6.72 10.60 -3.99
C ALA A 347 -7.65 9.39 -4.06
N SER A 348 -7.49 8.50 -5.05
CA SER A 348 -8.32 7.31 -5.20
C SER A 348 -7.48 6.04 -5.15
N GLY A 349 -8.06 4.96 -4.62
CA GLY A 349 -7.35 3.70 -4.42
C GLY A 349 -6.31 3.75 -3.29
N ASP A 350 -6.53 4.58 -2.27
CA ASP A 350 -5.71 4.60 -1.05
C ASP A 350 -6.17 3.56 -0.02
N SER A 351 -5.28 3.27 0.94
CA SER A 351 -5.48 2.23 1.94
C SER A 351 -6.60 2.57 2.93
N ASP A 352 -6.71 3.83 3.36
CA ASP A 352 -7.67 4.23 4.39
C ASP A 352 -9.10 4.27 3.85
N ASP A 353 -9.32 4.71 2.61
CA ASP A 353 -10.64 4.58 1.98
C ASP A 353 -11.02 3.12 1.77
N TRP A 354 -10.07 2.25 1.41
CA TRP A 354 -10.37 0.83 1.23
C TRP A 354 -10.68 0.12 2.54
N LEU A 355 -9.87 0.30 3.58
CA LEU A 355 -10.12 -0.29 4.90
C LEU A 355 -11.48 0.16 5.45
N TYR A 356 -11.79 1.46 5.38
CA TYR A 356 -13.07 1.97 5.88
C TYR A 356 -14.25 1.60 4.98
N GLY A 357 -14.14 1.76 3.66
CA GLY A 357 -15.25 1.55 2.75
C GLY A 357 -15.59 0.08 2.50
N ALA A 358 -14.60 -0.80 2.54
CA ALA A 358 -14.78 -2.23 2.31
C ALA A 358 -15.13 -2.99 3.60
N TYR A 359 -14.46 -2.66 4.71
CA TYR A 359 -14.51 -3.45 5.95
C TYR A 359 -15.09 -2.67 7.14
N ASN A 360 -15.45 -1.39 6.97
CA ASN A 360 -15.91 -0.53 8.07
C ASN A 360 -14.86 -0.42 9.19
N ILE A 361 -13.58 -0.49 8.83
CA ILE A 361 -12.45 -0.30 9.77
C ILE A 361 -12.28 1.19 10.02
N ALA A 362 -12.08 1.60 11.28
CA ALA A 362 -11.68 2.97 11.62
C ALA A 362 -10.24 3.23 11.15
N ALA A 363 -10.10 3.59 9.89
CA ALA A 363 -8.83 3.76 9.21
C ALA A 363 -8.37 5.22 9.20
N PHE A 364 -7.10 5.43 9.51
CA PHE A 364 -6.46 6.73 9.54
C PHE A 364 -5.12 6.69 8.83
N THR A 365 -4.74 7.81 8.22
CA THR A 365 -3.37 8.04 7.78
C THR A 365 -2.72 9.09 8.66
N VAL A 366 -1.50 8.82 9.12
CA VAL A 366 -0.70 9.79 9.86
C VAL A 366 0.46 10.24 8.98
N GLU A 367 0.45 11.50 8.58
CA GLU A 367 1.56 12.16 7.89
C GLU A 367 2.52 12.71 8.94
N LEU A 368 3.65 12.05 9.13
CA LEU A 368 4.62 12.33 10.19
C LEU A 368 5.39 13.64 9.95
N ARG A 369 6.36 13.92 10.83
CA ARG A 369 7.32 15.02 10.67
C ARG A 369 8.06 14.96 9.33
N PRO A 370 8.57 16.10 8.83
CA PRO A 370 8.36 17.47 9.35
C PRO A 370 6.98 18.04 8.95
N LYS A 371 6.65 19.23 9.44
CA LYS A 371 5.40 19.91 9.03
C LYS A 371 5.44 20.41 7.58
N ASN A 372 6.60 20.87 7.12
CA ASN A 372 6.78 21.43 5.78
C ASN A 372 8.23 21.24 5.31
N LEU A 373 8.48 21.52 4.03
CA LEU A 373 9.75 21.46 3.35
C LEU A 373 10.88 22.16 4.11
N TRP A 374 10.60 23.33 4.68
CA TRP A 374 11.60 24.16 5.35
C TRP A 374 11.95 23.65 6.74
N ASP A 375 10.96 23.17 7.50
CA ASP A 375 11.20 22.49 8.78
C ASP A 375 12.03 21.21 8.58
N GLY A 376 11.92 20.58 7.41
CA GLY A 376 12.80 19.49 6.96
C GLY A 376 14.15 19.91 6.40
N GLY A 377 14.55 21.18 6.53
CA GLY A 377 15.83 21.67 6.01
C GLY A 377 15.98 21.60 4.48
N GLY A 378 14.87 21.56 3.75
CA GLY A 378 14.82 21.38 2.30
C GLY A 378 14.79 19.91 1.84
N LYS A 379 14.85 18.96 2.77
CA LYS A 379 14.84 17.51 2.51
C LYS A 379 13.85 16.79 3.44
N PRO A 380 12.54 16.97 3.23
CA PRO A 380 11.54 16.66 4.23
C PRO A 380 11.35 15.15 4.42
N PHE A 381 11.70 14.35 3.40
CA PHE A 381 11.70 12.88 3.52
C PHE A 381 12.97 12.34 4.18
N GLU A 382 14.06 13.11 4.24
CA GLU A 382 15.32 12.79 4.93
C GLU A 382 15.36 13.46 6.31
N LEU A 383 14.39 13.11 7.16
CA LEU A 383 14.32 13.69 8.50
C LEU A 383 15.65 13.42 9.26
N PRO A 384 16.24 14.42 9.94
CA PRO A 384 17.50 14.25 10.66
C PRO A 384 17.46 13.11 11.68
N GLU A 385 18.58 12.42 11.89
CA GLU A 385 18.62 11.23 12.76
C GLU A 385 18.22 11.51 14.21
N ASP A 386 18.54 12.71 14.71
CA ASP A 386 18.17 13.16 16.06
C ASP A 386 16.67 13.49 16.20
N GLN A 387 15.91 13.46 15.10
CA GLN A 387 14.47 13.62 15.07
C GLN A 387 13.72 12.29 14.95
N ILE A 388 14.39 11.16 14.69
CA ILE A 388 13.75 9.85 14.54
C ILE A 388 13.03 9.47 15.83
N ILE A 389 13.78 9.35 16.94
CA ILE A 389 13.21 8.93 18.23
C ILE A 389 12.14 9.90 18.74
N PRO A 390 12.33 11.24 18.72
CA PRO A 390 11.25 12.17 19.07
C PRO A 390 9.98 11.98 18.24
N THR A 391 10.09 11.68 16.94
CA THR A 391 8.92 11.42 16.10
C THR A 391 8.22 10.11 16.48
N CYS A 392 8.98 9.08 16.85
CA CYS A 392 8.41 7.83 17.36
C CYS A 392 7.70 8.04 18.70
N GLU A 393 8.36 8.67 19.67
CA GLU A 393 7.84 8.91 21.02
C GLU A 393 6.53 9.70 21.01
N GLU A 394 6.42 10.75 20.19
CA GLU A 394 5.19 11.54 20.13
C GLU A 394 4.01 10.77 19.51
N ASN A 395 4.26 9.76 18.67
CA ASN A 395 3.20 8.98 18.03
C ASN A 395 2.71 7.81 18.89
N ILE A 396 3.44 7.40 19.94
CA ILE A 396 3.03 6.31 20.83
C ILE A 396 1.66 6.57 21.47
N PRO A 397 1.38 7.72 22.11
CA PRO A 397 0.08 7.94 22.73
C PRO A 397 -1.11 7.88 21.77
N ALA A 398 -0.95 8.30 20.52
CA ALA A 398 -1.99 8.19 19.50
C ALA A 398 -2.25 6.73 19.11
N ALA A 399 -1.20 5.93 18.93
CA ALA A 399 -1.33 4.50 18.68
C ALA A 399 -2.03 3.77 19.84
N LEU A 400 -1.61 4.04 21.08
CA LEU A 400 -2.24 3.46 22.27
C LEU A 400 -3.71 3.89 22.42
N TYR A 401 -4.05 5.13 22.07
CA TYR A 401 -5.44 5.60 22.03
C TYR A 401 -6.26 4.78 21.03
N LEU A 402 -5.74 4.53 19.82
CA LEU A 402 -6.49 3.77 18.82
C LEU A 402 -6.73 2.31 19.23
N ILE A 403 -5.70 1.66 19.79
CA ILE A 403 -5.80 0.30 20.34
C ILE A 403 -6.88 0.25 21.43
N GLU A 404 -6.92 1.26 22.31
CA GLU A 404 -7.91 1.36 23.38
C GLU A 404 -9.34 1.54 22.84
N CYS A 405 -9.55 2.44 21.87
CA CYS A 405 -10.88 2.82 21.40
C CYS A 405 -11.62 1.72 20.61
N SER A 406 -10.93 0.98 19.73
CA SER A 406 -11.46 -0.16 18.94
C SER A 406 -12.96 -0.07 18.60
N PRO A 407 -13.41 0.98 17.88
CA PRO A 407 -14.84 1.22 17.69
C PRO A 407 -15.46 0.21 16.72
N GLN A 408 -16.59 -0.39 17.10
CA GLN A 408 -17.50 -1.00 16.13
C GLN A 408 -18.41 0.09 15.57
N PHE A 409 -18.30 0.35 14.28
CA PHE A 409 -19.25 1.22 13.58
C PHE A 409 -20.53 0.45 13.27
N ASP A 410 -21.69 1.08 13.48
CA ASP A 410 -22.97 0.51 13.06
C ASP A 410 -22.99 0.30 11.54
N ILE A 411 -23.58 -0.82 11.08
CA ILE A 411 -23.87 -1.01 9.65
C ILE A 411 -24.94 0.02 9.27
N ILE A 412 -24.58 1.03 8.50
CA ILE A 412 -25.52 2.07 8.09
C ILE A 412 -26.49 1.49 7.06
N SER A 413 -27.64 1.04 7.55
CA SER A 413 -28.83 0.78 6.74
C SER A 413 -29.52 2.11 6.41
N SER A 414 -28.99 2.86 5.44
CA SER A 414 -29.71 4.04 4.94
C SER A 414 -30.33 3.75 3.57
N ALA A 415 -31.59 4.18 3.40
CA ALA A 415 -32.38 4.08 2.17
C ALA A 415 -31.84 4.89 0.97
N ASN A 416 -30.58 5.35 1.06
CA ASN A 416 -29.77 5.95 -0.01
C ASN A 416 -28.54 5.07 -0.34
N ALA A 417 -28.62 3.76 -0.08
CA ALA A 417 -27.61 2.74 -0.40
C ALA A 417 -27.38 2.52 -1.90
N SER A 418 -27.62 3.51 -2.75
CA SER A 418 -27.24 3.47 -4.17
C SER A 418 -25.76 3.80 -4.41
N PHE A 419 -24.96 3.98 -3.35
CA PHE A 419 -23.53 4.32 -3.44
C PHE A 419 -22.61 3.62 -2.42
N VAL A 420 -23.14 2.71 -1.58
CA VAL A 420 -22.33 1.86 -0.71
C VAL A 420 -22.45 0.44 -1.23
N HIS A 421 -21.63 0.10 -2.22
CA HIS A 421 -21.45 -1.29 -2.60
C HIS A 421 -20.54 -1.91 -1.53
N TYR A 422 -21.15 -2.52 -0.50
CA TYR A 422 -20.41 -3.45 0.34
C TYR A 422 -19.74 -4.49 -0.55
N PRO A 423 -18.49 -4.88 -0.28
CA PRO A 423 -17.81 -5.83 -1.12
C PRO A 423 -18.59 -7.16 -1.13
N VAL A 424 -18.86 -7.68 -2.31
CA VAL A 424 -19.53 -8.96 -2.49
C VAL A 424 -18.58 -10.06 -2.08
N THR A 425 -19.07 -11.15 -1.49
CA THR A 425 -18.18 -12.26 -1.14
C THR A 425 -18.15 -13.25 -2.29
N VAL A 426 -16.95 -13.59 -2.76
CA VAL A 426 -16.70 -14.75 -3.61
C VAL A 426 -15.99 -15.81 -2.78
N SER A 427 -16.55 -17.00 -2.72
CA SER A 427 -16.04 -18.10 -1.89
C SER A 427 -15.80 -19.35 -2.72
N VAL A 428 -14.82 -20.15 -2.30
CA VAL A 428 -14.70 -21.53 -2.74
C VAL A 428 -15.42 -22.42 -1.73
N GLU A 429 -16.41 -23.17 -2.19
CA GLU A 429 -17.08 -24.19 -1.39
C GLU A 429 -16.60 -25.59 -1.79
N ASN A 430 -16.14 -26.37 -0.82
CA ASN A 430 -15.72 -27.76 -0.99
C ASN A 430 -16.01 -28.59 0.27
N PRO A 431 -16.02 -29.92 0.17
CA PRO A 431 -16.02 -30.77 1.36
C PRO A 431 -14.75 -30.53 2.19
N LEU A 432 -14.91 -30.46 3.52
CA LEU A 432 -13.78 -30.31 4.45
C LEU A 432 -12.84 -31.52 4.46
N GLU A 433 -13.41 -32.72 4.29
CA GLU A 433 -12.67 -33.99 4.25
C GLU A 433 -12.97 -34.74 2.95
N VAL A 434 -11.93 -35.13 2.21
CA VAL A 434 -12.01 -35.79 0.90
C VAL A 434 -11.15 -37.05 0.86
N ILE A 435 -11.65 -38.10 0.18
CA ILE A 435 -10.94 -39.40 0.07
C ILE A 435 -10.73 -39.84 -1.38
N GLU A 436 -11.39 -39.17 -2.33
CA GLU A 436 -11.36 -39.49 -3.75
C GLU A 436 -11.66 -38.22 -4.57
N ASN A 437 -12.24 -38.36 -5.77
CA ASN A 437 -12.65 -37.20 -6.55
C ASN A 437 -13.71 -36.40 -5.78
N PHE A 438 -13.60 -35.08 -5.82
CA PHE A 438 -14.57 -34.18 -5.24
C PHE A 438 -14.79 -32.98 -6.14
N THR A 439 -15.84 -32.23 -5.86
CA THR A 439 -16.18 -31.01 -6.57
C THR A 439 -16.06 -29.84 -5.61
N ALA A 440 -15.44 -28.76 -6.09
CA ALA A 440 -15.50 -27.45 -5.47
C ALA A 440 -16.29 -26.49 -6.36
N THR A 441 -16.98 -25.51 -5.78
CA THR A 441 -17.71 -24.48 -6.51
C THR A 441 -17.21 -23.10 -6.12
N VAL A 442 -17.04 -22.23 -7.10
CA VAL A 442 -16.78 -20.81 -6.88
C VAL A 442 -18.12 -20.10 -6.88
N ASN A 443 -18.53 -19.56 -5.75
CA ASN A 443 -19.83 -18.93 -5.55
C ASN A 443 -19.67 -17.45 -5.24
N ILE A 444 -20.65 -16.64 -5.62
CA ILE A 444 -20.76 -15.23 -5.26
C ILE A 444 -22.14 -14.96 -4.67
N ASP A 445 -22.20 -14.12 -3.64
CA ASP A 445 -23.44 -13.73 -2.98
C ASP A 445 -23.65 -12.21 -2.98
N ASN A 446 -24.94 -11.81 -3.01
CA ASN A 446 -25.40 -10.43 -2.89
C ASN A 446 -24.78 -9.45 -3.91
N VAL A 447 -24.47 -9.92 -5.12
CA VAL A 447 -23.95 -9.05 -6.18
C VAL A 447 -25.08 -8.30 -6.88
N SER A 448 -24.75 -7.13 -7.41
CA SER A 448 -25.62 -6.37 -8.30
C SER A 448 -24.90 -6.10 -9.61
N ASP A 449 -25.60 -6.25 -10.73
CA ASP A 449 -25.12 -5.95 -12.08
C ASP A 449 -23.83 -6.67 -12.51
N LEU A 450 -23.54 -7.86 -12.00
CA LEU A 450 -22.32 -8.60 -12.40
C LEU A 450 -22.36 -8.97 -13.88
N ALA A 451 -21.37 -8.49 -14.63
CA ALA A 451 -21.21 -8.71 -16.06
C ALA A 451 -19.87 -9.34 -16.45
N MET A 452 -18.87 -9.32 -15.56
CA MET A 452 -17.55 -9.87 -15.82
C MET A 452 -16.98 -10.52 -14.55
N VAL A 453 -16.35 -11.68 -14.72
CA VAL A 453 -15.51 -12.30 -13.70
C VAL A 453 -14.17 -12.70 -14.29
N MET A 454 -13.10 -12.36 -13.59
CA MET A 454 -11.78 -12.93 -13.77
C MET A 454 -11.31 -13.44 -12.41
N PHE A 455 -10.89 -14.69 -12.30
CA PHE A 455 -10.29 -15.17 -11.06
C PHE A 455 -9.14 -16.13 -11.34
N ASN A 456 -8.19 -16.15 -10.42
CA ASN A 456 -7.12 -17.13 -10.37
C ASN A 456 -7.31 -17.97 -9.10
N LEU A 457 -7.08 -19.26 -9.23
CA LEU A 457 -7.03 -20.20 -8.12
C LEU A 457 -5.62 -20.77 -7.99
N SER A 458 -5.15 -20.94 -6.76
CA SER A 458 -3.96 -21.73 -6.44
C SER A 458 -4.28 -22.84 -5.46
N TYR A 459 -3.62 -23.98 -5.62
CA TYR A 459 -3.74 -25.14 -4.74
C TYR A 459 -2.46 -25.99 -4.78
N ASP A 460 -2.25 -26.87 -3.80
CA ASP A 460 -1.11 -27.78 -3.77
C ASP A 460 -1.32 -28.97 -4.73
N PRO A 461 -0.62 -29.03 -5.88
CA PRO A 461 -0.78 -30.10 -6.87
C PRO A 461 -0.24 -31.46 -6.41
N SER A 462 0.45 -31.51 -5.27
CA SER A 462 0.91 -32.73 -4.60
C SER A 462 -0.15 -33.36 -3.71
N VAL A 463 -1.17 -32.59 -3.29
CA VAL A 463 -2.27 -33.05 -2.43
C VAL A 463 -3.55 -33.30 -3.24
N ILE A 464 -3.93 -32.35 -4.09
CA ILE A 464 -5.09 -32.46 -4.98
C ILE A 464 -4.69 -32.12 -6.43
N ARG A 465 -5.34 -32.74 -7.42
CA ARG A 465 -5.14 -32.42 -8.83
C ARG A 465 -6.45 -32.08 -9.50
N LEU A 466 -6.47 -30.94 -10.18
CA LEU A 466 -7.58 -30.53 -11.01
C LEU A 466 -7.74 -31.47 -12.20
N LYS A 467 -8.97 -31.94 -12.39
CA LYS A 467 -9.41 -32.73 -13.55
C LYS A 467 -10.12 -31.88 -14.58
N ASN A 468 -10.99 -30.99 -14.12
CA ASN A 468 -11.86 -30.23 -14.99
C ASN A 468 -12.26 -28.89 -14.35
N VAL A 469 -12.52 -27.92 -15.19
CA VAL A 469 -13.09 -26.61 -14.83
C VAL A 469 -14.28 -26.41 -15.75
N GLU A 470 -15.45 -26.27 -15.15
CA GLU A 470 -16.70 -26.02 -15.87
C GLU A 470 -17.27 -24.66 -15.50
N ARG A 471 -18.02 -24.09 -16.44
CA ARG A 471 -18.81 -22.89 -16.20
C ARG A 471 -19.82 -23.17 -15.08
N GLY A 472 -19.94 -22.24 -14.15
CA GLY A 472 -20.98 -22.30 -13.14
C GLY A 472 -22.37 -22.16 -13.76
N SER A 473 -23.37 -22.73 -13.08
CA SER A 473 -24.72 -22.86 -13.66
C SER A 473 -25.37 -21.52 -14.00
N ASP A 474 -25.09 -20.47 -13.21
CA ASP A 474 -25.72 -19.15 -13.33
C ASP A 474 -25.07 -18.26 -14.41
N ILE A 475 -23.82 -18.54 -14.78
CA ILE A 475 -23.12 -17.88 -15.90
C ILE A 475 -23.09 -18.73 -17.17
N SER A 476 -23.86 -19.82 -17.21
CA SER A 476 -23.84 -20.77 -18.34
C SER A 476 -24.17 -20.14 -19.69
N ASN A 477 -24.96 -19.06 -19.70
CA ASN A 477 -25.36 -18.29 -20.87
C ASN A 477 -24.37 -17.17 -21.27
N TRP A 478 -23.30 -16.95 -20.51
CA TRP A 478 -22.32 -15.91 -20.84
C TRP A 478 -21.55 -16.26 -22.12
N SER A 479 -21.31 -15.23 -22.94
CA SER A 479 -20.78 -15.40 -24.30
C SER A 479 -19.34 -15.89 -24.34
N SER A 480 -18.58 -15.64 -23.27
CA SER A 480 -17.15 -15.91 -23.23
C SER A 480 -16.77 -16.68 -21.98
N TRP A 481 -15.89 -17.65 -22.18
CA TRP A 481 -15.23 -18.43 -21.12
C TRP A 481 -13.87 -18.82 -21.64
N LEU A 482 -12.84 -18.26 -21.03
CA LEU A 482 -11.46 -18.61 -21.23
C LEU A 482 -10.95 -19.20 -19.92
N GLN A 483 -10.27 -20.33 -20.01
CA GLN A 483 -9.61 -20.93 -18.86
C GLN A 483 -8.18 -21.29 -19.26
N ASP A 484 -7.24 -21.07 -18.35
CA ASP A 484 -5.87 -21.54 -18.46
C ASP A 484 -5.56 -22.42 -17.24
N THR A 485 -5.19 -23.67 -17.52
CA THR A 485 -4.78 -24.68 -16.53
C THR A 485 -3.39 -25.22 -16.88
N GLY A 486 -2.59 -24.47 -17.65
CA GLY A 486 -1.31 -24.91 -18.20
C GLY A 486 -0.21 -25.09 -17.15
N THR A 487 -0.35 -24.46 -15.99
CA THR A 487 0.57 -24.58 -14.86
C THR A 487 -0.05 -25.46 -13.78
N ALA A 488 0.70 -26.46 -13.31
CA ALA A 488 0.22 -27.35 -12.25
C ALA A 488 0.03 -26.56 -10.95
N GLY A 489 -1.14 -26.70 -10.32
CA GLY A 489 -1.46 -26.01 -9.07
C GLY A 489 -2.13 -24.65 -9.28
N THR A 490 -2.36 -24.21 -10.52
CA THR A 490 -3.07 -22.94 -10.78
C THR A 490 -4.17 -23.06 -11.83
N VAL A 491 -5.20 -22.23 -11.69
CA VAL A 491 -6.31 -22.10 -12.65
C VAL A 491 -6.63 -20.63 -12.84
N ASN A 492 -6.58 -20.14 -14.08
CA ASN A 492 -7.05 -18.80 -14.38
C ASN A 492 -8.34 -18.90 -15.20
N VAL A 493 -9.38 -18.18 -14.80
CA VAL A 493 -10.67 -18.14 -15.48
C VAL A 493 -11.02 -16.70 -15.81
N PHE A 494 -11.51 -16.49 -17.03
CA PHE A 494 -12.08 -15.23 -17.48
C PHE A 494 -13.41 -15.49 -18.18
N ALA A 495 -14.46 -14.85 -17.70
CA ALA A 495 -15.80 -14.92 -18.26
C ALA A 495 -16.45 -13.53 -18.28
N PHE A 496 -17.24 -13.25 -19.32
CA PHE A 496 -18.04 -12.03 -19.36
C PHE A 496 -19.34 -12.23 -20.13
N ALA A 497 -20.37 -11.51 -19.68
CA ALA A 497 -21.66 -11.37 -20.34
C ALA A 497 -21.50 -10.54 -21.63
N SER A 498 -22.17 -10.94 -22.72
CA SER A 498 -22.14 -10.15 -23.96
C SER A 498 -22.69 -8.74 -23.73
N PHE A 499 -22.39 -7.78 -24.62
CA PHE A 499 -22.97 -6.41 -24.60
C PHE A 499 -24.52 -6.37 -24.60
N SER A 500 -25.21 -7.49 -24.84
CA SER A 500 -26.66 -7.66 -24.73
C SER A 500 -27.08 -8.78 -23.77
N GLY A 501 -26.15 -9.27 -22.94
CA GLY A 501 -26.35 -10.36 -22.00
C GLY A 501 -27.02 -9.87 -20.73
N SER A 502 -27.74 -10.76 -20.05
CA SER A 502 -28.27 -10.50 -18.71
C SER A 502 -27.13 -10.50 -17.71
N THR A 503 -26.97 -9.39 -16.99
CA THR A 503 -26.13 -9.32 -15.79
C THR A 503 -26.73 -10.15 -14.66
N ILE A 504 -25.96 -10.38 -13.61
CA ILE A 504 -26.39 -11.15 -12.44
C ILE A 504 -26.64 -10.21 -11.28
N ASP A 505 -27.83 -10.33 -10.69
CA ASP A 505 -28.21 -9.75 -9.41
C ASP A 505 -28.53 -10.90 -8.42
N GLY A 506 -28.03 -10.82 -7.20
CA GLY A 506 -28.21 -11.83 -6.14
C GLY A 506 -27.00 -12.75 -5.97
N SER A 507 -27.24 -14.06 -5.95
CA SER A 507 -26.19 -15.07 -5.79
C SER A 507 -25.99 -15.86 -7.08
N ALA A 508 -24.77 -16.34 -7.32
CA ALA A 508 -24.45 -17.15 -8.49
C ALA A 508 -23.30 -18.15 -8.25
N GLU A 509 -23.41 -19.32 -8.88
CA GLU A 509 -22.30 -20.23 -9.11
C GLU A 509 -21.51 -19.74 -10.34
N LEU A 510 -20.26 -19.33 -10.13
CA LEU A 510 -19.36 -18.82 -11.17
C LEU A 510 -18.58 -19.94 -11.85
N ALA A 511 -18.16 -20.95 -11.10
CA ALA A 511 -17.41 -22.07 -11.65
C ALA A 511 -17.58 -23.35 -10.85
N ARG A 512 -17.41 -24.49 -11.52
CA ARG A 512 -17.36 -25.82 -10.91
C ARG A 512 -16.03 -26.46 -11.22
N LEU A 513 -15.31 -26.88 -10.19
CA LEU A 513 -13.98 -27.45 -10.25
C LEU A 513 -14.05 -28.91 -9.85
N GLU A 514 -13.59 -29.82 -10.71
CA GLU A 514 -13.46 -31.22 -10.35
C GLU A 514 -12.02 -31.52 -9.97
N PHE A 515 -11.81 -32.04 -8.77
CA PHE A 515 -10.51 -32.41 -8.25
C PHE A 515 -10.40 -33.92 -8.04
N THR A 516 -9.16 -34.39 -7.89
CA THR A 516 -8.81 -35.74 -7.46
C THR A 516 -7.75 -35.66 -6.39
N VAL A 517 -7.99 -36.37 -5.30
CA VAL A 517 -7.01 -36.54 -4.23
C VAL A 517 -5.82 -37.37 -4.73
N VAL A 518 -4.61 -36.86 -4.53
CA VAL A 518 -3.34 -37.53 -4.82
C VAL A 518 -2.38 -37.58 -3.62
N GLY A 519 -2.63 -36.78 -2.58
CA GLY A 519 -1.90 -36.79 -1.32
C GLY A 519 -2.26 -37.94 -0.38
N GLU A 520 -1.56 -38.00 0.74
CA GLU A 520 -1.75 -38.98 1.81
C GLU A 520 -2.76 -38.49 2.86
N VAL A 521 -3.24 -39.41 3.70
CA VAL A 521 -4.18 -39.09 4.78
C VAL A 521 -3.56 -38.05 5.73
N GLY A 522 -4.28 -36.96 5.95
CA GLY A 522 -3.85 -35.84 6.79
C GLY A 522 -3.17 -34.71 6.02
N ASP A 523 -2.84 -34.90 4.74
CA ASP A 523 -2.37 -33.81 3.89
C ASP A 523 -3.49 -32.78 3.69
N LYS A 524 -3.10 -31.51 3.59
CA LYS A 524 -3.98 -30.36 3.45
C LYS A 524 -3.59 -29.56 2.22
N SER A 525 -4.58 -29.00 1.54
CA SER A 525 -4.37 -27.99 0.50
C SER A 525 -5.37 -26.88 0.73
N ASP A 526 -4.87 -25.65 0.78
CA ASP A 526 -5.71 -24.48 0.57
C ASP A 526 -6.05 -24.38 -0.92
N ILE A 527 -7.27 -23.96 -1.21
CA ILE A 527 -7.75 -23.56 -2.53
C ILE A 527 -7.96 -22.06 -2.45
N ASP A 528 -6.87 -21.33 -2.66
CA ASP A 528 -6.88 -19.87 -2.62
C ASP A 528 -7.51 -19.33 -3.89
N ILE A 529 -8.32 -18.29 -3.75
CA ILE A 529 -8.96 -17.61 -4.88
C ILE A 529 -8.76 -16.11 -4.75
N HIS A 530 -8.51 -15.45 -5.89
CA HIS A 530 -8.52 -14.00 -5.99
C HIS A 530 -8.88 -13.58 -7.41
N GLY A 531 -9.37 -12.36 -7.59
CA GLY A 531 -9.83 -11.95 -8.91
C GLY A 531 -10.34 -10.53 -9.02
N LEU A 532 -10.99 -10.28 -10.15
CA LEU A 532 -11.64 -9.04 -10.55
C LEU A 532 -13.08 -9.35 -10.94
N LEU A 533 -14.03 -8.60 -10.40
CA LEU A 533 -15.40 -8.58 -10.86
C LEU A 533 -15.70 -7.25 -11.56
N GLY A 534 -16.55 -7.29 -12.58
CA GLY A 534 -16.97 -6.10 -13.30
C GLY A 534 -18.47 -6.03 -13.51
N ASP A 535 -19.01 -4.82 -13.43
CA ASP A 535 -20.40 -4.51 -13.75
C ASP A 535 -20.62 -4.30 -15.27
N SER A 536 -21.86 -4.03 -15.68
CA SER A 536 -22.21 -3.85 -17.10
C SER A 536 -21.58 -2.63 -17.76
N ASP A 537 -21.16 -1.64 -16.95
CA ASP A 537 -20.45 -0.44 -17.39
C ASP A 537 -18.92 -0.63 -17.36
N MET A 538 -18.45 -1.87 -17.12
CA MET A 538 -17.04 -2.22 -16.88
C MET A 538 -16.46 -1.51 -15.64
N GLY A 539 -17.33 -1.07 -14.73
CA GLY A 539 -16.98 -0.63 -13.39
C GLY A 539 -16.54 -1.82 -12.55
N TYR A 540 -15.61 -1.60 -11.63
CA TYR A 540 -15.13 -2.65 -10.73
C TYR A 540 -16.17 -2.94 -9.65
N ILE A 541 -16.59 -4.20 -9.55
CA ILE A 541 -17.38 -4.68 -8.42
C ILE A 541 -16.39 -5.14 -7.35
N GLN A 542 -16.44 -4.51 -6.20
CA GLN A 542 -15.56 -4.84 -5.10
C GLN A 542 -15.93 -6.20 -4.51
N ALA A 543 -14.94 -7.07 -4.31
CA ALA A 543 -15.17 -8.40 -3.77
C ALA A 543 -14.17 -8.78 -2.66
N ILE A 544 -14.67 -9.50 -1.65
CA ILE A 544 -13.86 -10.28 -0.70
C ILE A 544 -13.75 -11.68 -1.28
N TRP A 545 -12.52 -12.17 -1.46
CA TRP A 545 -12.25 -13.49 -2.01
C TRP A 545 -11.86 -14.43 -0.85
N ARG A 546 -12.68 -15.44 -0.59
CA ARG A 546 -12.48 -16.39 0.51
C ARG A 546 -11.92 -17.70 -0.01
N ALA A 547 -10.68 -17.98 0.40
CA ALA A 547 -10.05 -19.27 0.26
C ALA A 547 -10.81 -20.34 1.06
N SER A 548 -10.48 -21.61 0.79
CA SER A 548 -11.03 -22.75 1.51
C SER A 548 -10.00 -23.86 1.63
N GLU A 549 -9.93 -24.50 2.79
CA GLU A 549 -9.03 -25.64 3.03
C GLU A 549 -9.74 -26.96 2.68
N VAL A 550 -8.98 -27.92 2.16
CA VAL A 550 -9.41 -29.31 2.06
C VAL A 550 -8.38 -30.25 2.71
N CYS A 551 -8.86 -31.23 3.46
CA CYS A 551 -8.04 -32.23 4.13
C CYS A 551 -8.30 -33.65 3.59
N VAL A 552 -7.25 -34.43 3.39
CA VAL A 552 -7.36 -35.82 2.93
C VAL A 552 -7.75 -36.75 4.08
N GLY A 553 -8.92 -37.35 3.95
CA GLY A 553 -9.56 -38.16 4.98
C GLY A 553 -9.19 -39.64 5.01
N VAL A 554 -9.70 -40.35 6.02
CA VAL A 554 -9.54 -41.80 6.13
C VAL A 554 -10.66 -42.51 5.37
N LYS A 555 -10.30 -43.39 4.42
CA LYS A 555 -11.26 -44.26 3.74
C LYS A 555 -11.95 -45.20 4.73
N LYS A 556 -13.18 -44.90 5.14
CA LYS A 556 -14.00 -45.80 5.97
C LYS A 556 -14.37 -47.03 5.15
N THR A 557 -13.72 -48.16 5.42
CA THR A 557 -14.19 -49.48 4.95
C THR A 557 -15.53 -49.77 5.62
N THR A 558 -16.61 -49.78 4.85
CA THR A 558 -17.94 -50.22 5.27
C THR A 558 -18.07 -51.74 5.16
#